data_AF-A0A372FT47-F1
#
_entry.id   AF-A0A372FT47-F1
#
_cell.length_a   1.000
_cell.length_b   1.000
_cell.length_c   1.000
_cell.angle_alpha   90.00
_cell.angle_beta   90.00
_cell.angle_gamma   90.00
#
_symmetry.space_group_name_H-M   'P 1'
#
loop_
_entity.id
_entity.type
_entity.pdbx_description
1 polymer ?
#
loop_
_entity_poly.entity_id
_entity_poly.type
_entity_poly.pdbx_seq_one_letter_code
_entity_poly.pdbx_strand_id
1 'polypeptide(L)'
;MTAVTRSGVRATGRRAAAFVAALALAGLAIAPMPAAAAPDAAANPTEVRPAGADLVSVALDDGDLELRMREAHFPRATTRSDTTKDPSTVVIGPQDGRAVRVPDHPAFRFLGEPGRGMWALTAGDTDFSYVDTTGVRRGAVQGDTVELSVAAVEGPGDFAAYTLGGLGAPSPVFGTVEGMPRGSKVPAATRTGGLVWLFAAAGDYQVTVAATATTTNGEEVSTDAVYRVQVPPFEAPKAAPAAAPAPASTPLAARALPAPEAAQNGQPSTSLRAAPQVAPNQSATPPAPEARTANSGRVVIDDGHVDMGPQLDGDDLTIRLKDDTVTPIQWRNLADVVLHAKDNAKTEVPAGADFLGSPGDTVWLLPQAQQAGVVWPGWNTQHPSVISGTRGAVNWTFKGITGPGTFVLFLTGSFGSSEVLFNSADSLPQRLDIPANTHAHGNWAFSEPGIYRLAFEMSATTTAGKKVTDTKTLVVAVGDSTDPNTGFGPGSGNGGDDSGGGSGNGKLPQTGSSIRLPAFGLGLVVVGGTVLAMLRIRRRDQHQLG
;
A
#
# COMPACT_ATOMS: atom_id res chain seq x y z
N MET A 1 -31.28 51.01 -68.97
CA MET A 1 -31.97 52.26 -68.56
C MET A 1 -31.76 52.37 -67.06
N THR A 2 -30.60 52.79 -66.56
CA THR A 2 -29.91 54.09 -66.77
C THR A 2 -30.74 55.17 -66.06
N ALA A 3 -30.28 55.85 -65.01
CA ALA A 3 -29.21 56.86 -64.99
C ALA A 3 -28.85 57.20 -63.51
N VAL A 4 -27.57 57.22 -63.08
CA VAL A 4 -26.56 58.28 -63.28
C VAL A 4 -26.94 59.53 -62.47
N THR A 5 -26.45 59.65 -61.23
CA THR A 5 -25.30 60.48 -60.79
C THR A 5 -25.31 61.94 -61.24
N ARG A 6 -25.25 62.87 -60.28
CA ARG A 6 -24.28 63.99 -60.29
C ARG A 6 -24.24 64.79 -58.98
N SER A 7 -22.99 65.10 -58.58
CA SER A 7 -22.46 66.31 -57.88
C SER A 7 -23.13 66.74 -56.57
N GLY A 8 -22.44 67.00 -55.45
CA GLY A 8 -21.05 67.34 -55.23
C GLY A 8 -20.86 68.83 -54.86
N VAL A 9 -20.75 69.12 -53.55
CA VAL A 9 -19.87 70.13 -52.90
C VAL A 9 -20.27 71.62 -53.15
N ARG A 10 -20.38 72.59 -52.21
CA ARG A 10 -19.58 72.95 -51.01
C ARG A 10 -20.29 74.02 -50.13
N ALA A 11 -20.04 73.92 -48.82
CA ALA A 11 -19.68 74.94 -47.81
C ALA A 11 -20.46 76.26 -47.59
N THR A 12 -20.88 76.44 -46.32
CA THR A 12 -20.63 77.51 -45.33
C THR A 12 -21.87 77.53 -44.40
N GLY A 13 -21.86 77.48 -43.07
CA GLY A 13 -20.95 77.94 -42.03
C GLY A 13 -21.70 78.98 -41.17
N ARG A 14 -22.21 78.59 -39.99
CA ARG A 14 -22.26 79.35 -38.69
C ARG A 14 -23.51 79.11 -37.80
N ARG A 15 -23.20 78.76 -36.54
CA ARG A 15 -23.68 79.29 -35.23
C ARG A 15 -25.08 78.91 -34.69
N ALA A 16 -25.07 78.22 -33.54
CA ALA A 16 -26.00 78.37 -32.41
C ALA A 16 -25.18 78.08 -31.13
N ALA A 17 -24.90 79.05 -30.26
CA ALA A 17 -25.73 79.69 -29.23
C ALA A 17 -25.72 78.91 -27.89
N ALA A 18 -25.30 79.59 -26.82
CA ALA A 18 -25.00 79.06 -25.50
C ALA A 18 -25.54 79.99 -24.38
N PHE A 19 -25.66 79.41 -23.17
CA PHE A 19 -25.86 80.00 -21.83
C PHE A 19 -27.26 80.58 -21.48
N VAL A 20 -27.82 80.52 -20.25
CA VAL A 20 -27.75 79.74 -18.97
C VAL A 20 -28.84 80.34 -18.04
N ALA A 21 -29.37 79.54 -17.08
CA ALA A 21 -29.96 79.86 -15.75
C ALA A 21 -31.36 79.21 -15.55
N ALA A 22 -31.79 78.62 -14.43
CA ALA A 22 -31.22 78.28 -13.11
C ALA A 22 -32.13 77.25 -12.38
N LEU A 23 -31.53 76.51 -11.44
CA LEU A 23 -32.03 75.73 -10.28
C LEU A 23 -33.49 75.19 -10.19
N ALA A 24 -33.60 73.88 -9.92
CA ALA A 24 -34.41 73.33 -8.82
C ALA A 24 -33.82 71.98 -8.35
N LEU A 25 -33.38 71.92 -7.08
CA LEU A 25 -33.00 70.69 -6.39
C LEU A 25 -34.26 69.91 -5.98
N ALA A 26 -34.36 68.64 -6.35
CA ALA A 26 -35.18 67.65 -5.68
C ALA A 26 -34.28 66.48 -5.29
N GLY A 27 -34.01 66.33 -3.99
CA GLY A 27 -33.26 65.21 -3.45
C GLY A 27 -34.12 63.94 -3.50
N LEU A 28 -33.70 62.96 -4.31
CA LEU A 28 -34.17 61.59 -4.18
C LEU A 28 -33.07 60.80 -3.48
N ALA A 29 -33.35 60.36 -2.24
CA ALA A 29 -32.49 59.47 -1.49
C ALA A 29 -32.36 58.15 -2.25
N ILE A 30 -31.15 57.85 -2.74
CA ILE A 30 -30.78 56.52 -3.22
C ILE A 30 -30.55 55.68 -1.97
N ALA A 31 -31.51 54.82 -1.64
CA ALA A 31 -31.30 53.78 -0.65
C ALA A 31 -30.17 52.84 -1.14
N PRO A 32 -29.19 52.49 -0.30
CA PRO A 32 -28.19 51.50 -0.68
C PRO A 32 -28.87 50.15 -0.87
N MET A 33 -28.73 49.58 -2.06
CA MET A 33 -29.05 48.18 -2.30
C MET A 33 -28.18 47.31 -1.37
N PRO A 34 -28.72 46.25 -0.76
CA PRO A 34 -27.90 45.32 0.00
C PRO A 34 -26.89 44.70 -0.97
N ALA A 35 -25.60 44.83 -0.65
CA ALA A 35 -24.55 44.09 -1.30
C ALA A 35 -24.91 42.60 -1.21
N ALA A 36 -25.11 41.95 -2.36
CA ALA A 36 -25.16 40.50 -2.42
C ALA A 36 -23.88 39.98 -1.76
N ALA A 37 -24.04 39.15 -0.73
CA ALA A 37 -22.93 38.45 -0.11
C ALA A 37 -22.12 37.79 -1.24
N ALA A 38 -20.81 38.04 -1.25
CA ALA A 38 -19.90 37.22 -2.02
C ALA A 38 -20.20 35.75 -1.66
N PRO A 39 -20.26 34.82 -2.63
CA PRO A 39 -20.42 33.42 -2.30
C PRO A 39 -19.31 33.07 -1.31
N ASP A 40 -19.70 32.46 -0.18
CA ASP A 40 -18.76 31.91 0.78
C ASP A 40 -17.67 31.18 0.01
N ALA A 41 -16.41 31.53 0.28
CA ALA A 41 -15.28 30.81 -0.26
C ALA A 41 -15.54 29.32 0.02
N ALA A 42 -15.83 28.56 -1.05
CA ALA A 42 -16.19 27.16 -0.94
C ALA A 42 -15.15 26.52 -0.02
N ALA A 43 -15.61 26.00 1.13
CA ALA A 43 -14.74 25.24 2.01
C ALA A 43 -14.03 24.22 1.12
N ASN A 44 -12.68 24.18 1.19
CA ASN A 44 -11.93 23.20 0.41
C ASN A 44 -12.59 21.84 0.62
N PRO A 45 -12.97 21.12 -0.46
CA PRO A 45 -13.65 19.85 -0.31
C PRO A 45 -12.80 18.95 0.59
N THR A 46 -13.47 18.21 1.48
CA THR A 46 -12.75 17.32 2.40
C THR A 46 -12.02 16.28 1.57
N GLU A 47 -10.70 16.27 1.67
CA GLU A 47 -9.83 15.39 0.91
C GLU A 47 -9.70 14.07 1.65
N VAL A 48 -9.93 12.97 0.94
CA VAL A 48 -9.82 11.61 1.47
C VAL A 48 -8.58 10.93 0.92
N ARG A 49 -7.91 10.15 1.77
CA ARG A 49 -6.79 9.28 1.39
C ARG A 49 -7.29 7.95 0.86
N PRO A 50 -6.84 7.51 -0.33
CA PRO A 50 -7.27 6.24 -0.90
C PRO A 50 -6.62 5.01 -0.23
N ALA A 51 -5.43 5.11 0.36
CA ALA A 51 -4.79 3.97 1.00
C ALA A 51 -5.64 3.43 2.17
N GLY A 52 -5.95 2.14 2.15
CA GLY A 52 -6.76 1.49 3.19
C GLY A 52 -8.27 1.71 3.09
N ALA A 53 -8.74 2.59 2.21
CA ALA A 53 -10.15 2.97 2.12
C ALA A 53 -10.98 1.90 1.37
N ASP A 54 -12.21 1.68 1.83
CA ASP A 54 -13.23 1.00 1.04
C ASP A 54 -13.75 2.01 0.01
N LEU A 55 -13.04 2.16 -1.12
CA LEU A 55 -13.43 3.11 -2.17
C LEU A 55 -14.81 2.75 -2.72
N VAL A 56 -15.09 1.47 -2.93
CA VAL A 56 -16.39 0.98 -3.42
C VAL A 56 -17.02 0.13 -2.33
N SER A 57 -17.95 0.69 -1.55
CA SER A 57 -18.71 -0.02 -0.53
C SER A 57 -20.16 -0.19 -0.99
N VAL A 58 -20.59 -1.43 -1.22
CA VAL A 58 -21.96 -1.79 -1.59
C VAL A 58 -22.68 -2.39 -0.39
N ALA A 59 -23.87 -1.88 -0.10
CA ALA A 59 -24.79 -2.46 0.87
C ALA A 59 -26.17 -2.68 0.24
N LEU A 60 -26.92 -3.65 0.77
CA LEU A 60 -28.34 -3.84 0.47
C LEU A 60 -29.11 -3.63 1.77
N ASP A 61 -29.90 -2.57 1.84
CA ASP A 61 -30.72 -2.24 3.02
C ASP A 61 -32.18 -2.09 2.62
N ASP A 62 -33.07 -2.79 3.32
CA ASP A 62 -34.51 -2.84 3.02
C ASP A 62 -34.90 -3.08 1.55
N GLY A 63 -34.03 -3.73 0.77
CA GLY A 63 -34.23 -4.03 -0.64
C GLY A 63 -33.59 -3.03 -1.61
N ASP A 64 -33.08 -1.90 -1.11
CA ASP A 64 -32.39 -0.88 -1.90
C ASP A 64 -30.87 -1.07 -1.83
N LEU A 65 -30.19 -0.94 -2.97
CA LEU A 65 -28.74 -0.89 -2.99
C LEU A 65 -28.25 0.51 -2.64
N GLU A 66 -27.20 0.56 -1.81
CA GLU A 66 -26.43 1.78 -1.57
C GLU A 66 -24.99 1.61 -2.04
N LEU A 67 -24.46 2.68 -2.65
CA LEU A 67 -23.06 2.81 -3.00
C LEU A 67 -22.42 3.95 -2.21
N ARG A 68 -21.43 3.62 -1.38
CA ARG A 68 -20.74 4.55 -0.50
C ARG A 68 -19.23 4.37 -0.61
N MET A 69 -18.48 5.27 0.03
CA MET A 69 -17.08 5.05 0.34
C MET A 69 -16.86 5.06 1.86
N ARG A 70 -15.82 4.38 2.34
CA ARG A 70 -15.43 4.39 3.75
C ARG A 70 -13.94 4.67 3.86
N GLU A 71 -13.59 5.69 4.65
CA GLU A 71 -12.18 5.99 4.92
C GLU A 71 -11.52 4.84 5.69
N ALA A 72 -10.21 4.66 5.49
CA ALA A 72 -9.42 3.76 6.31
C ALA A 72 -9.61 4.08 7.80
N HIS A 73 -9.58 3.06 8.66
CA HIS A 73 -9.80 3.21 10.09
C HIS A 73 -8.86 4.27 10.70
N PHE A 74 -9.36 5.49 10.91
CA PHE A 74 -8.68 6.47 11.74
C PHE A 74 -8.94 6.13 13.20
N PRO A 75 -7.97 6.31 14.11
CA PRO A 75 -8.13 6.01 15.55
C PRO A 75 -9.16 6.91 16.28
N ARG A 76 -9.98 7.66 15.55
CA ARG A 76 -10.99 8.59 16.07
C ARG A 76 -12.43 8.20 15.77
N ALA A 77 -12.69 7.23 14.89
CA ALA A 77 -14.04 6.81 14.59
C ALA A 77 -14.51 5.79 15.64
N THR A 78 -15.51 6.18 16.43
CA THR A 78 -16.09 5.33 17.47
C THR A 78 -17.19 4.41 16.92
N THR A 79 -17.67 4.62 15.69
CA THR A 79 -18.67 3.79 15.01
C THR A 79 -18.41 3.66 13.50
N ARG A 80 -18.97 2.59 12.89
CA ARG A 80 -18.91 2.32 11.42
C ARG A 80 -19.57 3.42 10.57
N SER A 81 -20.50 4.18 11.14
CA SER A 81 -21.24 5.28 10.48
C SER A 81 -20.34 6.50 10.25
N ASP A 82 -19.44 6.81 11.18
CA ASP A 82 -18.69 8.08 11.18
C ASP A 82 -17.63 8.19 10.07
N THR A 83 -17.23 7.06 9.48
CA THR A 83 -16.25 6.95 8.39
C THR A 83 -16.87 6.78 7.01
N THR A 84 -18.19 6.55 6.94
CA THR A 84 -18.90 6.37 5.67
C THR A 84 -19.21 7.72 5.06
N LYS A 85 -18.87 7.92 3.79
CA LYS A 85 -19.09 9.16 3.03
C LYS A 85 -19.85 8.85 1.74
N ASP A 86 -20.62 9.83 1.31
CA ASP A 86 -21.05 9.91 -0.09
C ASP A 86 -19.84 10.38 -0.92
N PRO A 87 -19.38 9.59 -1.92
CA PRO A 87 -18.19 9.91 -2.68
C PRO A 87 -18.32 11.22 -3.49
N SER A 88 -19.54 11.71 -3.72
CA SER A 88 -19.77 12.98 -4.42
C SER A 88 -19.50 14.22 -3.56
N THR A 89 -19.39 14.03 -2.24
CA THR A 89 -19.20 15.11 -1.25
C THR A 89 -17.75 15.34 -0.83
N VAL A 90 -16.85 14.45 -1.25
CA VAL A 90 -15.41 14.48 -0.93
C VAL A 90 -14.58 14.44 -2.21
N VAL A 91 -13.28 14.69 -2.09
CA VAL A 91 -12.33 14.53 -3.21
C VAL A 91 -11.29 13.50 -2.81
N ILE A 92 -11.09 12.49 -3.66
CA ILE A 92 -9.99 11.53 -3.50
C ILE A 92 -8.73 12.20 -4.06
N GLY A 93 -7.80 12.49 -3.15
CA GLY A 93 -6.58 13.21 -3.48
C GLY A 93 -5.42 12.29 -3.85
N PRO A 94 -4.28 12.86 -4.28
CA PRO A 94 -3.19 12.10 -4.87
C PRO A 94 -2.10 11.67 -3.89
N GLN A 95 -2.38 11.69 -2.58
CA GLN A 95 -1.33 11.63 -1.55
C GLN A 95 -0.58 10.28 -1.58
N ASP A 96 -1.31 9.20 -1.84
CA ASP A 96 -0.78 7.83 -1.91
C ASP A 96 -0.49 7.39 -3.37
N GLY A 97 -0.78 8.26 -4.33
CA GLY A 97 -0.68 7.96 -5.75
C GLY A 97 0.69 8.24 -6.35
N ARG A 98 1.01 7.58 -7.47
CA ARG A 98 2.26 7.77 -8.21
C ARG A 98 2.04 7.65 -9.72
N ALA A 99 2.94 8.27 -10.48
CA ALA A 99 3.04 8.05 -11.90
C ALA A 99 3.65 6.67 -12.17
N VAL A 100 3.00 5.88 -13.02
CA VAL A 100 3.35 4.50 -13.32
C VAL A 100 3.32 4.28 -14.84
N ARG A 101 3.93 3.19 -15.33
CA ARG A 101 3.90 2.81 -16.76
C ARG A 101 3.38 1.40 -16.94
N VAL A 102 2.47 1.21 -17.89
CA VAL A 102 1.97 -0.13 -18.25
C VAL A 102 3.16 -1.04 -18.53
N PRO A 103 3.30 -2.18 -17.84
CA PRO A 103 4.42 -3.08 -18.05
C PRO A 103 4.29 -3.80 -19.40
N ASP A 104 5.42 -4.22 -19.97
CA ASP A 104 5.43 -5.17 -21.08
C ASP A 104 5.19 -6.59 -20.56
N HIS A 105 3.96 -6.85 -20.11
CA HIS A 105 3.54 -8.13 -19.54
C HIS A 105 2.15 -8.54 -20.03
N PRO A 106 1.93 -9.78 -20.48
CA PRO A 106 0.65 -10.23 -21.04
C PRO A 106 -0.56 -9.98 -20.12
N ALA A 107 -0.39 -10.13 -18.81
CA ALA A 107 -1.47 -9.97 -17.84
C ALA A 107 -2.02 -8.53 -17.78
N PHE A 108 -1.27 -7.51 -18.22
CA PHE A 108 -1.66 -6.10 -18.16
C PHE A 108 -2.03 -5.49 -19.51
N ARG A 109 -2.09 -6.30 -20.57
CA ARG A 109 -2.43 -5.82 -21.93
C ARG A 109 -3.81 -5.16 -22.03
N PHE A 110 -4.71 -5.46 -21.09
CA PHE A 110 -6.02 -4.79 -21.00
C PHE A 110 -5.92 -3.29 -20.70
N LEU A 111 -4.75 -2.78 -20.32
CA LEU A 111 -4.48 -1.37 -20.07
C LEU A 111 -3.97 -0.60 -21.30
N GLY A 112 -3.84 -1.30 -22.44
CA GLY A 112 -3.29 -0.78 -23.68
C GLY A 112 -1.80 -1.08 -23.84
N GLU A 113 -1.13 -0.27 -24.65
CA GLU A 113 0.26 -0.49 -25.05
C GLU A 113 1.25 -0.42 -23.87
N PRO A 114 2.26 -1.31 -23.83
CA PRO A 114 3.37 -1.21 -22.88
C PRO A 114 4.06 0.16 -22.91
N GLY A 115 4.49 0.63 -21.75
CA GLY A 115 5.16 1.92 -21.58
C GLY A 115 4.23 3.13 -21.49
N ARG A 116 2.91 2.95 -21.76
CA ARG A 116 1.88 3.98 -21.58
C ARG A 116 1.92 4.52 -20.13
N GLY A 117 2.11 5.82 -19.99
CA GLY A 117 2.10 6.48 -18.69
C GLY A 117 0.68 6.59 -18.14
N MET A 118 0.51 6.29 -16.85
CA MET A 118 -0.73 6.44 -16.10
C MET A 118 -0.44 6.93 -14.68
N TRP A 119 -1.46 7.41 -13.99
CA TRP A 119 -1.41 7.72 -12.57
C TRP A 119 -2.19 6.67 -11.78
N ALA A 120 -1.54 6.02 -10.82
CA ALA A 120 -2.19 5.11 -9.88
C ALA A 120 -2.59 5.87 -8.61
N LEU A 121 -3.82 5.66 -8.11
CA LEU A 121 -4.24 6.24 -6.82
C LEU A 121 -3.49 5.65 -5.62
N THR A 122 -3.09 4.39 -5.72
CA THR A 122 -2.26 3.69 -4.75
C THR A 122 -1.15 2.95 -5.49
N ALA A 123 0.10 3.16 -5.07
CA ALA A 123 1.28 2.60 -5.74
C ALA A 123 1.72 1.22 -5.22
N GLY A 124 1.09 0.73 -4.15
CA GLY A 124 1.49 -0.50 -3.45
C GLY A 124 2.68 -0.33 -2.50
N ASP A 125 3.20 0.90 -2.32
CA ASP A 125 4.11 1.28 -1.23
C ASP A 125 3.36 1.53 0.09
N THR A 126 2.04 1.70 0.00
CA THR A 126 1.08 1.85 1.09
C THR A 126 -0.02 0.79 0.95
N ASP A 127 -0.97 0.75 1.89
CA ASP A 127 -2.11 -0.17 1.78
C ASP A 127 -2.94 0.13 0.53
N PHE A 128 -3.42 -0.91 -0.14
CA PHE A 128 -4.30 -0.76 -1.29
C PHE A 128 -5.70 -0.32 -0.85
N SER A 129 -6.51 0.13 -1.81
CA SER A 129 -7.93 0.36 -1.59
C SER A 129 -8.72 -0.96 -1.69
N TYR A 130 -9.99 -0.91 -1.30
CA TYR A 130 -10.86 -2.10 -1.23
C TYR A 130 -12.19 -1.90 -1.98
N VAL A 131 -12.74 -3.02 -2.44
CA VAL A 131 -14.16 -3.20 -2.77
C VAL A 131 -14.82 -3.95 -1.61
N ASP A 132 -15.74 -3.31 -0.89
CA ASP A 132 -16.48 -3.89 0.24
C ASP A 132 -17.93 -4.20 -0.17
N THR A 133 -18.26 -5.48 -0.38
CA THR A 133 -19.63 -5.97 -0.58
C THR A 133 -20.17 -6.67 0.67
N THR A 134 -19.53 -6.52 1.83
CA THR A 134 -19.98 -7.16 3.09
C THR A 134 -21.36 -6.68 3.53
N GLY A 135 -21.80 -5.51 3.07
CA GLY A 135 -23.15 -5.00 3.25
C GLY A 135 -24.22 -5.76 2.47
N VAL A 136 -23.85 -6.56 1.46
CA VAL A 136 -24.75 -7.48 0.74
C VAL A 136 -24.54 -8.88 1.30
N ARG A 137 -25.44 -9.35 2.17
CA ARG A 137 -25.29 -10.65 2.85
C ARG A 137 -25.43 -11.82 1.87
N ARG A 138 -24.80 -12.96 2.19
CA ARG A 138 -25.03 -14.21 1.45
C ARG A 138 -26.51 -14.58 1.48
N GLY A 139 -27.00 -15.05 0.34
CA GLY A 139 -28.41 -15.36 0.10
C GLY A 139 -29.31 -14.15 -0.11
N ALA A 140 -28.80 -12.91 -0.07
CA ALA A 140 -29.63 -11.73 -0.27
C ALA A 140 -29.91 -11.45 -1.76
N VAL A 141 -28.99 -11.86 -2.63
CA VAL A 141 -29.06 -11.65 -4.09
C VAL A 141 -28.79 -12.96 -4.81
N GLN A 142 -29.31 -13.08 -6.03
CA GLN A 142 -29.13 -14.27 -6.86
C GLN A 142 -27.65 -14.49 -7.18
N GLY A 143 -27.20 -15.73 -7.02
CA GLY A 143 -25.82 -16.13 -7.28
C GLY A 143 -24.80 -15.55 -6.30
N ASP A 144 -25.22 -14.84 -5.23
CA ASP A 144 -24.32 -14.13 -4.31
C ASP A 144 -23.33 -13.21 -5.05
N THR A 145 -23.82 -12.51 -6.08
CA THR A 145 -23.01 -11.58 -6.87
C THR A 145 -23.64 -10.20 -6.96
N VAL A 146 -22.79 -9.18 -6.96
CA VAL A 146 -23.11 -7.80 -7.33
C VAL A 146 -22.36 -7.47 -8.61
N GLU A 147 -22.99 -6.84 -9.57
CA GLU A 147 -22.31 -6.28 -10.74
C GLU A 147 -21.86 -4.86 -10.44
N LEU A 148 -20.57 -4.59 -10.59
CA LEU A 148 -20.00 -3.24 -10.54
C LEU A 148 -19.67 -2.79 -11.95
N SER A 149 -20.07 -1.58 -12.32
CA SER A 149 -19.80 -1.02 -13.64
C SER A 149 -19.40 0.45 -13.58
N VAL A 150 -18.73 0.91 -14.64
CA VAL A 150 -18.49 2.34 -14.89
C VAL A 150 -19.56 2.86 -15.84
N ALA A 151 -20.46 3.69 -15.31
CA ALA A 151 -21.55 4.29 -16.07
C ALA A 151 -21.05 5.48 -16.91
N ALA A 152 -20.21 6.34 -16.32
CA ALA A 152 -19.63 7.50 -16.98
C ALA A 152 -18.27 7.87 -16.39
N VAL A 153 -17.42 8.50 -17.20
CA VAL A 153 -16.19 9.14 -16.75
C VAL A 153 -16.11 10.50 -17.43
N GLU A 154 -16.22 11.57 -16.65
CA GLU A 154 -15.94 12.93 -17.09
C GLU A 154 -14.53 13.29 -16.62
N GLY A 155 -13.62 13.50 -17.56
CA GLY A 155 -12.24 13.82 -17.25
C GLY A 155 -11.34 13.82 -18.47
N PRO A 156 -10.05 14.18 -18.31
CA PRO A 156 -9.14 14.40 -19.43
C PRO A 156 -8.56 13.13 -20.08
N GLY A 157 -8.82 11.94 -19.54
CA GLY A 157 -8.24 10.69 -20.07
C GLY A 157 -9.02 9.43 -19.70
N ASP A 158 -8.50 8.28 -20.12
CA ASP A 158 -9.09 6.99 -19.77
C ASP A 158 -8.91 6.65 -18.29
N PHE A 159 -9.81 5.82 -17.79
CA PHE A 159 -9.86 5.31 -16.43
C PHE A 159 -9.89 3.77 -16.45
N ALA A 160 -9.19 3.15 -15.51
CA ALA A 160 -9.17 1.71 -15.33
C ALA A 160 -9.24 1.33 -13.85
N ALA A 161 -10.11 0.37 -13.53
CA ALA A 161 -10.18 -0.28 -12.22
C ALA A 161 -9.96 -1.79 -12.36
N TYR A 162 -9.03 -2.32 -11.58
CA TYR A 162 -8.76 -3.76 -11.46
C TYR A 162 -8.34 -4.11 -10.03
N THR A 163 -8.40 -5.38 -9.68
CA THR A 163 -7.88 -5.89 -8.41
C THR A 163 -6.59 -6.69 -8.63
N LEU A 164 -5.70 -6.69 -7.65
CA LEU A 164 -4.51 -7.54 -7.61
C LEU A 164 -4.73 -8.68 -6.61
N GLY A 165 -4.52 -9.92 -7.05
CA GLY A 165 -4.33 -11.04 -6.13
C GLY A 165 -3.00 -10.90 -5.36
N GLY A 166 -2.81 -11.69 -4.30
CA GLY A 166 -1.65 -11.58 -3.40
C GLY A 166 -0.28 -11.62 -4.09
N LEU A 167 -0.16 -12.38 -5.19
CA LEU A 167 1.07 -12.47 -6.00
C LEU A 167 1.06 -11.56 -7.24
N GLY A 168 0.25 -10.50 -7.24
CA GLY A 168 0.26 -9.46 -8.28
C GLY A 168 -0.52 -9.80 -9.55
N ALA A 169 -1.29 -10.89 -9.57
CA ALA A 169 -2.14 -11.24 -10.71
C ALA A 169 -3.33 -10.26 -10.83
N PRO A 170 -3.49 -9.55 -11.96
CA PRO A 170 -4.58 -8.58 -12.12
C PRO A 170 -5.90 -9.24 -12.55
N SER A 171 -7.01 -8.73 -12.02
CA SER A 171 -8.37 -9.05 -12.47
C SER A 171 -9.11 -7.74 -12.83
N PRO A 172 -9.37 -7.46 -14.12
CA PRO A 172 -10.13 -6.29 -14.54
C PRO A 172 -11.51 -6.23 -13.90
N VAL A 173 -11.90 -5.06 -13.37
CA VAL A 173 -13.25 -4.86 -12.81
C VAL A 173 -14.08 -4.02 -13.78
N PHE A 174 -13.68 -2.78 -14.05
CA PHE A 174 -14.33 -1.92 -15.04
C PHE A 174 -13.38 -0.81 -15.52
N GLY A 175 -13.62 -0.23 -16.69
CA GLY A 175 -12.84 0.90 -17.17
C GLY A 175 -13.34 1.47 -18.49
N THR A 176 -12.74 2.57 -18.91
CA THR A 176 -12.97 3.19 -20.22
C THR A 176 -11.84 2.92 -21.21
N VAL A 177 -10.72 2.33 -20.77
CA VAL A 177 -9.65 1.85 -21.64
C VAL A 177 -10.20 0.83 -22.65
N GLU A 178 -9.81 0.95 -23.90
CA GLU A 178 -10.19 0.00 -24.95
C GLU A 178 -9.79 -1.43 -24.58
N GLY A 179 -10.74 -2.37 -24.66
CA GLY A 179 -10.54 -3.77 -24.30
C GLY A 179 -10.82 -4.11 -22.83
N MET A 180 -11.06 -3.12 -21.96
CA MET A 180 -11.56 -3.39 -20.61
C MET A 180 -13.07 -3.66 -20.58
N PRO A 181 -13.55 -4.51 -19.65
CA PRO A 181 -14.98 -4.61 -19.39
C PRO A 181 -15.53 -3.27 -18.89
N ARG A 182 -16.79 -2.97 -19.23
CA ARG A 182 -17.53 -1.84 -18.64
C ARG A 182 -18.11 -2.17 -17.26
N GLY A 183 -18.23 -3.44 -16.94
CA GLY A 183 -18.64 -3.93 -15.62
C GLY A 183 -18.24 -5.38 -15.43
N SER A 184 -18.14 -5.80 -14.18
CA SER A 184 -17.82 -7.16 -13.78
C SER A 184 -18.61 -7.56 -12.54
N LYS A 185 -18.92 -8.87 -12.45
CA LYS A 185 -19.53 -9.44 -11.25
C LYS A 185 -18.46 -9.65 -10.18
N VAL A 186 -18.74 -9.14 -8.99
CA VAL A 186 -17.95 -9.37 -7.78
C VAL A 186 -18.76 -10.20 -6.78
N PRO A 187 -18.11 -11.04 -5.96
CA PRO A 187 -18.80 -11.78 -4.91
C PRO A 187 -19.45 -10.82 -3.90
N ALA A 188 -20.65 -11.15 -3.45
CA ALA A 188 -21.29 -10.54 -2.29
C ALA A 188 -20.60 -11.00 -0.99
N ALA A 189 -20.93 -10.34 0.13
CA ALA A 189 -20.45 -10.68 1.46
C ALA A 189 -18.90 -10.71 1.58
N THR A 190 -18.19 -9.96 0.74
CA THR A 190 -16.74 -10.05 0.60
C THR A 190 -16.10 -8.67 0.66
N ARG A 191 -14.96 -8.55 1.33
CA ARG A 191 -14.10 -7.37 1.25
C ARG A 191 -12.85 -7.73 0.46
N THR A 192 -12.76 -7.21 -0.76
CA THR A 192 -11.70 -7.51 -1.73
C THR A 192 -10.68 -6.38 -1.74
N GLY A 193 -9.46 -6.67 -1.27
CA GLY A 193 -8.33 -5.73 -1.30
C GLY A 193 -7.60 -5.72 -2.65
N GLY A 194 -6.53 -4.92 -2.72
CA GLY A 194 -5.72 -4.82 -3.94
C GLY A 194 -6.41 -4.04 -5.07
N LEU A 195 -7.43 -3.22 -4.76
CA LEU A 195 -8.10 -2.40 -5.76
C LEU A 195 -7.15 -1.29 -6.24
N VAL A 196 -6.92 -1.25 -7.54
CA VAL A 196 -6.11 -0.25 -8.23
C VAL A 196 -6.99 0.55 -9.17
N TRP A 197 -6.95 1.87 -9.04
CA TRP A 197 -7.54 2.82 -9.98
C TRP A 197 -6.43 3.57 -10.71
N LEU A 198 -6.47 3.56 -12.04
CA LEU A 198 -5.52 4.23 -12.92
C LEU A 198 -6.19 5.31 -13.77
N PHE A 199 -5.47 6.40 -14.01
CA PHE A 199 -5.90 7.54 -14.81
C PHE A 199 -4.86 7.88 -15.87
N ALA A 200 -5.28 8.03 -17.13
CA ALA A 200 -4.35 8.21 -18.25
C ALA A 200 -3.83 9.66 -18.41
N ALA A 201 -4.47 10.65 -17.79
CA ALA A 201 -4.09 12.05 -17.88
C ALA A 201 -4.27 12.79 -16.55
N ALA A 202 -3.50 13.86 -16.35
CA ALA A 202 -3.64 14.75 -15.20
C ALA A 202 -4.89 15.62 -15.32
N GLY A 203 -5.53 15.92 -14.19
CA GLY A 203 -6.71 16.77 -14.07
C GLY A 203 -7.76 16.17 -13.14
N ASP A 204 -8.91 16.85 -13.08
CA ASP A 204 -10.03 16.42 -12.24
C ASP A 204 -10.92 15.44 -13.00
N TYR A 205 -11.35 14.40 -12.31
CA TYR A 205 -12.25 13.37 -12.83
C TYR A 205 -13.52 13.29 -11.99
N GLN A 206 -14.65 13.04 -12.67
CA GLN A 206 -15.86 12.50 -12.08
C GLN A 206 -16.10 11.11 -12.67
N VAL A 207 -16.00 10.08 -11.83
CA VAL A 207 -16.23 8.69 -12.22
C VAL A 207 -17.56 8.24 -11.64
N THR A 208 -18.56 8.00 -12.48
CA THR A 208 -19.84 7.45 -12.05
C THR A 208 -19.75 5.93 -12.04
N VAL A 209 -19.74 5.36 -10.84
CA VAL A 209 -19.75 3.90 -10.61
C VAL A 209 -21.17 3.47 -10.31
N ALA A 210 -21.62 2.40 -10.95
CA ALA A 210 -22.93 1.80 -10.68
C ALA A 210 -22.76 0.39 -10.06
N ALA A 211 -23.69 0.06 -9.18
CA ALA A 211 -23.82 -1.28 -8.60
C ALA A 211 -25.23 -1.80 -8.90
N THR A 212 -25.31 -3.02 -9.44
CA THR A 212 -26.56 -3.68 -9.79
C THR A 212 -26.59 -5.08 -9.23
N ALA A 213 -27.74 -5.53 -8.72
CA ALA A 213 -27.93 -6.91 -8.27
C ALA A 213 -29.36 -7.37 -8.53
N THR A 214 -29.56 -8.67 -8.71
CA THR A 214 -30.88 -9.28 -8.76
C THR A 214 -31.20 -9.86 -7.40
N THR A 215 -32.25 -9.39 -6.73
CA THR A 215 -32.65 -9.91 -5.42
C THR A 215 -33.24 -11.32 -5.56
N THR A 216 -33.41 -12.03 -4.44
CA THR A 216 -33.94 -13.41 -4.43
C THR A 216 -35.36 -13.54 -4.96
N ASN A 217 -36.15 -12.44 -5.00
CA ASN A 217 -37.50 -12.44 -5.57
C ASN A 217 -37.50 -12.25 -7.11
N GLY A 218 -36.33 -12.00 -7.72
CA GLY A 218 -36.19 -11.77 -9.16
C GLY A 218 -36.18 -10.30 -9.60
N GLU A 219 -36.30 -9.36 -8.67
CA GLU A 219 -36.24 -7.93 -8.94
C GLU A 219 -34.80 -7.46 -9.12
N GLU A 220 -34.56 -6.63 -10.15
CA GLU A 220 -33.28 -5.97 -10.36
C GLU A 220 -33.27 -4.63 -9.61
N VAL A 221 -32.26 -4.45 -8.77
CA VAL A 221 -32.02 -3.24 -8.01
C VAL A 221 -30.69 -2.65 -8.42
N SER A 222 -30.62 -1.32 -8.53
CA SER A 222 -29.43 -0.62 -9.01
C SER A 222 -29.28 0.74 -8.32
N THR A 223 -28.04 1.16 -8.14
CA THR A 223 -27.66 2.48 -7.64
C THR A 223 -26.39 2.94 -8.35
N ASP A 224 -26.13 4.24 -8.35
CA ASP A 224 -24.86 4.81 -8.78
C ASP A 224 -24.36 5.88 -7.80
N ALA A 225 -23.07 6.19 -7.89
CA ALA A 225 -22.46 7.29 -7.17
C ALA A 225 -21.32 7.91 -7.97
N VAL A 226 -21.15 9.23 -7.81
CA VAL A 226 -20.12 10.01 -8.51
C VAL A 226 -18.89 10.18 -7.61
N TYR A 227 -17.75 9.67 -8.08
CA TYR A 227 -16.47 9.80 -7.41
C TYR A 227 -15.68 10.97 -7.98
N ARG A 228 -15.32 11.94 -7.13
CA ARG A 228 -14.45 13.05 -7.51
C ARG A 228 -13.01 12.69 -7.22
N VAL A 229 -12.17 12.69 -8.24
CA VAL A 229 -10.75 12.31 -8.13
C VAL A 229 -9.86 13.41 -8.68
N GLN A 230 -8.85 13.81 -7.93
CA GLN A 230 -7.86 14.77 -8.37
C GLN A 230 -6.56 14.05 -8.78
N VAL A 231 -6.18 14.18 -10.05
CA VAL A 231 -4.94 13.61 -10.58
C VAL A 231 -3.92 14.74 -10.82
N PRO A 232 -2.76 14.73 -10.15
CA PRO A 232 -1.80 15.81 -10.22
C PRO A 232 -1.12 15.78 -11.60
N PRO A 233 -0.48 16.87 -12.03
CA PRO A 233 0.39 16.83 -13.19
C PRO A 233 1.44 15.73 -13.06
N PHE A 234 1.43 14.79 -14.01
CA PHE A 234 2.47 13.77 -14.15
C PHE A 234 2.92 13.72 -15.61
N GLU A 235 4.17 13.33 -15.83
CA GLU A 235 4.73 13.27 -17.16
C GLU A 235 4.16 12.05 -17.90
N ALA A 236 3.05 12.24 -18.62
CA ALA A 236 2.64 11.32 -19.68
C ALA A 236 3.68 11.45 -20.82
N PRO A 237 4.49 10.42 -21.11
CA PRO A 237 5.62 10.57 -22.02
C PRO A 237 5.15 10.62 -23.48
N LYS A 238 5.75 11.54 -24.24
CA LYS A 238 5.67 11.61 -25.70
C LYS A 238 6.11 10.28 -26.31
N ALA A 239 5.39 9.81 -27.33
CA ALA A 239 5.76 8.64 -28.12
C ALA A 239 7.25 8.68 -28.46
N ALA A 240 7.97 7.59 -28.17
CA ALA A 240 9.37 7.46 -28.50
C ALA A 240 9.55 7.77 -30.00
N PRO A 241 10.52 8.61 -30.41
CA PRO A 241 10.86 8.71 -31.83
C PRO A 241 11.21 7.30 -32.33
N ALA A 242 10.65 6.92 -33.47
CA ALA A 242 10.93 5.64 -34.11
C ALA A 242 12.44 5.37 -34.09
N ALA A 243 12.84 4.23 -33.53
CA ALA A 243 14.23 3.82 -33.50
C ALA A 243 14.79 3.89 -34.93
N ALA A 244 15.90 4.62 -35.10
CA ALA A 244 16.65 4.59 -36.34
C ALA A 244 17.05 3.12 -36.63
N PRO A 245 16.99 2.66 -37.90
CA PRO A 245 17.30 1.29 -38.23
C PRO A 245 18.73 0.95 -37.80
N ALA A 246 18.88 -0.15 -37.06
CA ALA A 246 20.18 -0.64 -36.62
C ALA A 246 21.08 -0.95 -37.84
N PRO A 247 22.39 -0.64 -37.78
CA PRO A 247 23.32 -1.03 -38.84
C PRO A 247 23.44 -2.55 -38.91
N ALA A 248 23.39 -3.09 -40.14
CA ALA A 248 23.48 -4.52 -40.42
C ALA A 248 24.80 -5.12 -39.88
N SER A 249 24.68 -6.15 -39.05
CA SER A 249 25.82 -6.91 -38.53
C SER A 249 26.35 -7.88 -39.58
N THR A 250 27.62 -7.77 -39.94
CA THR A 250 28.33 -8.75 -40.78
C THR A 250 28.71 -9.97 -39.92
N PRO A 251 28.54 -11.21 -40.38
CA PRO A 251 28.90 -12.40 -39.58
C PRO A 251 30.38 -12.72 -39.71
N LEU A 252 31.05 -13.07 -38.61
CA LEU A 252 32.39 -13.66 -38.65
C LEU A 252 32.55 -14.85 -37.70
N ALA A 253 32.57 -16.02 -38.34
CA ALA A 253 33.30 -17.26 -38.09
C ALA A 253 33.33 -17.90 -36.68
N ALA A 254 32.74 -19.09 -36.63
CA ALA A 254 32.88 -20.08 -35.57
C ALA A 254 34.33 -20.58 -35.41
N ARG A 255 34.80 -20.68 -34.17
CA ARG A 255 35.96 -21.49 -33.79
C ARG A 255 35.47 -22.70 -32.99
N ALA A 256 35.79 -23.88 -33.50
CA ALA A 256 35.45 -25.17 -32.93
C ALA A 256 36.21 -25.47 -31.63
N LEU A 257 35.50 -26.02 -30.63
CA LEU A 257 36.08 -26.66 -29.46
C LEU A 257 36.18 -28.18 -29.72
N PRO A 258 37.25 -28.87 -29.28
CA PRO A 258 37.37 -30.33 -29.43
C PRO A 258 36.53 -31.10 -28.40
N ALA A 259 36.06 -32.27 -28.85
CA ALA A 259 35.21 -33.24 -28.15
C ALA A 259 35.97 -34.10 -27.11
N PRO A 260 35.28 -34.80 -26.19
CA PRO A 260 35.88 -35.55 -25.09
C PRO A 260 36.24 -36.99 -25.51
N GLU A 261 37.29 -37.55 -24.90
CA GLU A 261 37.69 -38.96 -25.06
C GLU A 261 37.43 -39.74 -23.77
N ALA A 262 36.82 -40.91 -23.93
CA ALA A 262 36.40 -41.83 -22.89
C ALA A 262 37.50 -42.83 -22.52
N ALA A 263 37.49 -43.33 -21.28
CA ALA A 263 37.97 -44.68 -20.98
C ALA A 263 37.32 -45.24 -19.71
N GLN A 264 36.66 -46.40 -19.89
CA GLN A 264 36.10 -47.28 -18.88
C GLN A 264 37.21 -48.13 -18.22
N ASN A 265 37.01 -48.56 -16.96
CA ASN A 265 37.01 -49.98 -16.57
C ASN A 265 36.88 -50.20 -15.05
N GLY A 266 36.07 -51.22 -14.67
CA GLY A 266 36.42 -52.17 -13.62
C GLY A 266 35.71 -52.09 -12.26
N GLN A 267 34.54 -52.73 -12.14
CA GLN A 267 33.95 -53.26 -10.89
C GLN A 267 34.79 -54.44 -10.34
N PRO A 268 34.72 -54.85 -9.04
CA PRO A 268 33.48 -55.36 -8.43
C PRO A 268 33.25 -55.10 -6.92
N SER A 269 32.01 -55.38 -6.51
CA SER A 269 31.41 -55.31 -5.18
C SER A 269 31.87 -56.40 -4.20
N THR A 270 31.90 -56.09 -2.89
CA THR A 270 31.53 -57.03 -1.79
C THR A 270 31.14 -56.28 -0.49
N SER A 271 29.86 -56.42 -0.14
CA SER A 271 29.23 -56.63 1.18
C SER A 271 30.00 -56.45 2.50
N LEU A 272 29.38 -55.72 3.46
CA LEU A 272 29.32 -56.03 4.91
C LEU A 272 27.96 -55.50 5.44
N ARG A 273 26.92 -56.32 5.50
CA ARG A 273 26.40 -57.11 6.65
C ARG A 273 25.94 -56.27 7.86
N ALA A 274 24.62 -56.35 8.11
CA ALA A 274 23.89 -55.85 9.26
C ALA A 274 24.00 -56.75 10.51
N ALA A 275 23.74 -56.15 11.69
CA ALA A 275 23.04 -56.65 12.90
C ALA A 275 23.70 -56.15 14.22
N PRO A 276 23.01 -56.08 15.38
CA PRO A 276 21.57 -55.98 15.65
C PRO A 276 21.19 -54.89 16.70
N GLN A 277 19.88 -54.64 16.73
CA GLN A 277 19.07 -53.92 17.72
C GLN A 277 19.23 -54.46 19.17
N VAL A 278 19.29 -53.55 20.15
CA VAL A 278 18.98 -53.83 21.57
C VAL A 278 18.15 -52.67 22.12
N ALA A 279 16.90 -52.96 22.49
CA ALA A 279 16.06 -52.11 23.33
C ALA A 279 16.42 -52.28 24.81
N PRO A 280 16.13 -51.29 25.66
CA PRO A 280 15.42 -51.65 26.87
C PRO A 280 14.30 -50.68 27.28
N ASN A 281 13.14 -51.29 27.47
CA ASN A 281 12.25 -51.21 28.63
C ASN A 281 11.66 -49.85 29.08
N GLN A 282 10.33 -49.81 28.97
CA GLN A 282 9.45 -48.85 29.63
C GLN A 282 9.52 -49.03 31.15
N SER A 283 9.53 -47.91 31.88
CA SER A 283 9.19 -47.85 33.29
C SER A 283 8.37 -46.59 33.53
N ALA A 284 7.18 -46.79 34.09
CA ALA A 284 6.17 -45.76 34.32
C ALA A 284 6.58 -44.81 35.46
N THR A 285 6.45 -43.51 35.22
CA THR A 285 6.61 -42.45 36.23
C THR A 285 5.21 -41.92 36.60
N PRO A 286 4.89 -41.67 37.89
CA PRO A 286 3.56 -41.25 38.33
C PRO A 286 3.15 -39.86 37.79
N PRO A 287 1.85 -39.54 37.67
CA PRO A 287 1.40 -38.29 37.10
C PRO A 287 1.78 -37.10 37.99
N ALA A 288 2.48 -36.13 37.41
CA ALA A 288 2.69 -34.82 38.02
C ALA A 288 1.34 -34.08 38.14
N PRO A 289 1.09 -33.32 39.22
CA PRO A 289 -0.19 -32.70 39.47
C PRO A 289 -0.53 -31.69 38.38
N GLU A 290 -1.81 -31.69 37.99
CA GLU A 290 -2.42 -30.77 37.02
C GLU A 290 -1.86 -29.36 37.19
N ALA A 291 -1.18 -28.89 36.14
CA ALA A 291 -0.74 -27.51 36.05
C ALA A 291 -2.00 -26.64 36.07
N ARG A 292 -2.21 -25.95 37.20
CA ARG A 292 -3.10 -24.80 37.30
C ARG A 292 -2.96 -23.96 36.04
N THR A 293 -4.05 -23.78 35.32
CA THR A 293 -4.19 -22.81 34.23
C THR A 293 -3.93 -21.41 34.80
N ALA A 294 -2.68 -20.95 34.71
CA ALA A 294 -2.35 -19.55 34.79
C ALA A 294 -2.84 -18.91 33.49
N ASN A 295 -3.66 -17.87 33.62
CA ASN A 295 -4.10 -17.02 32.52
C ASN A 295 -2.87 -16.21 32.02
N SER A 296 -1.95 -16.87 31.31
CA SER A 296 -0.76 -16.24 30.75
C SER A 296 -1.22 -15.36 29.60
N GLY A 297 -0.88 -14.06 29.59
CA GLY A 297 -1.24 -13.10 28.53
C GLY A 297 -0.73 -13.41 27.11
N ARG A 298 -0.43 -14.68 26.83
CA ARG A 298 -0.11 -15.26 25.54
C ARG A 298 -1.35 -15.29 24.66
N VAL A 299 -1.17 -14.99 23.38
CA VAL A 299 -2.24 -14.95 22.40
C VAL A 299 -1.76 -15.54 21.07
N VAL A 300 -2.63 -16.33 20.44
CA VAL A 300 -2.50 -16.71 19.03
C VAL A 300 -3.39 -15.77 18.24
N ILE A 301 -2.83 -15.10 17.22
CA ILE A 301 -3.57 -14.20 16.34
C ILE A 301 -3.57 -14.81 14.94
N ASP A 302 -4.75 -15.19 14.45
CA ASP A 302 -4.93 -15.91 13.20
C ASP A 302 -5.82 -15.17 12.19
N ASP A 303 -6.33 -13.99 12.56
CA ASP A 303 -7.13 -13.08 11.75
C ASP A 303 -6.96 -11.64 12.24
N GLY A 304 -7.04 -10.68 11.30
CA GLY A 304 -7.08 -9.25 11.60
C GLY A 304 -5.73 -8.52 11.57
N HIS A 305 -5.79 -7.21 11.79
CA HIS A 305 -4.68 -6.28 11.59
C HIS A 305 -3.72 -6.25 12.79
N VAL A 306 -2.42 -6.38 12.50
CA VAL A 306 -1.36 -6.22 13.49
C VAL A 306 -0.15 -5.50 12.88
N ASP A 307 0.53 -4.66 13.64
CA ASP A 307 1.78 -4.01 13.19
C ASP A 307 2.93 -4.23 14.16
N MET A 308 4.10 -4.62 13.66
CA MET A 308 5.33 -4.58 14.45
C MET A 308 5.93 -3.17 14.42
N GLY A 309 6.24 -2.61 15.59
CA GLY A 309 6.79 -1.27 15.67
C GLY A 309 7.58 -1.00 16.94
N PRO A 310 8.47 0.01 16.94
CA PRO A 310 9.16 0.41 18.14
C PRO A 310 8.26 1.26 19.04
N GLN A 311 8.49 1.16 20.34
CA GLN A 311 8.10 2.15 21.33
C GLN A 311 9.38 2.67 22.00
N LEU A 312 9.40 3.96 22.30
CA LEU A 312 10.48 4.59 23.06
C LEU A 312 9.99 5.02 24.44
N ASP A 313 10.72 4.66 25.49
CA ASP A 313 10.57 5.22 26.84
C ASP A 313 11.93 5.74 27.32
N GLY A 314 12.09 7.06 27.36
CA GLY A 314 13.40 7.69 27.52
C GLY A 314 14.37 7.27 26.41
N ASP A 315 15.39 6.48 26.77
CA ASP A 315 16.37 5.91 25.84
C ASP A 315 16.15 4.42 25.56
N ASP A 316 15.10 3.82 26.14
CA ASP A 316 14.80 2.41 26.01
C ASP A 316 13.84 2.22 24.82
N LEU A 317 14.39 1.80 23.69
CA LEU A 317 13.61 1.35 22.54
C LEU A 317 13.18 -0.09 22.78
N THR A 318 11.90 -0.41 22.53
CA THR A 318 11.37 -1.77 22.61
C THR A 318 10.51 -2.05 21.39
N ILE A 319 10.76 -3.18 20.70
CA ILE A 319 9.88 -3.64 19.62
C ILE A 319 8.66 -4.33 20.25
N ARG A 320 7.47 -3.92 19.84
CA ARG A 320 6.19 -4.50 20.23
C ARG A 320 5.30 -4.77 19.03
N LEU A 321 4.26 -5.57 19.25
CA LEU A 321 3.20 -5.78 18.28
C LEU A 321 1.97 -4.96 18.69
N LYS A 322 1.56 -4.02 17.85
CA LYS A 322 0.28 -3.34 17.92
C LYS A 322 -0.79 -4.30 17.42
N ASP A 323 -1.72 -4.65 18.29
CA ASP A 323 -2.82 -5.58 18.03
C ASP A 323 -4.15 -4.82 17.97
N ASP A 324 -4.64 -4.62 16.75
CA ASP A 324 -5.90 -3.94 16.45
C ASP A 324 -7.09 -4.92 16.36
N THR A 325 -6.87 -6.21 16.63
CA THR A 325 -7.93 -7.24 16.63
C THR A 325 -8.81 -7.18 17.88
N VAL A 326 -8.35 -6.47 18.91
CA VAL A 326 -9.05 -6.29 20.18
C VAL A 326 -9.36 -4.81 20.43
N THR A 327 -10.45 -4.56 21.16
CA THR A 327 -10.86 -3.20 21.56
C THR A 327 -10.85 -3.09 23.09
N PRO A 328 -10.11 -2.13 23.68
CA PRO A 328 -9.19 -1.20 23.03
C PRO A 328 -7.95 -1.90 22.44
N ILE A 329 -7.30 -1.26 21.46
CA ILE A 329 -6.04 -1.71 20.84
C ILE A 329 -5.00 -2.03 21.93
N GLN A 330 -4.25 -3.12 21.75
CA GLN A 330 -3.22 -3.54 22.70
C GLN A 330 -1.81 -3.50 22.08
N TRP A 331 -0.82 -3.12 22.88
CA TRP A 331 0.59 -3.29 22.52
C TRP A 331 1.17 -4.48 23.28
N ARG A 332 1.46 -5.56 22.56
CA ARG A 332 1.89 -6.84 23.12
C ARG A 332 3.40 -7.04 22.97
N ASN A 333 4.00 -7.79 23.90
CA ASN A 333 5.36 -8.27 23.71
C ASN A 333 5.36 -9.37 22.65
N LEU A 334 6.36 -9.37 21.76
CA LEU A 334 6.51 -10.43 20.75
C LEU A 334 6.70 -11.83 21.38
N ALA A 335 7.18 -11.92 22.62
CA ALA A 335 7.31 -13.18 23.37
C ALA A 335 5.95 -13.85 23.64
N ASP A 336 4.91 -13.03 23.77
CA ASP A 336 3.56 -13.41 24.17
C ASP A 336 2.61 -13.56 22.97
N VAL A 337 3.13 -13.47 21.74
CA VAL A 337 2.31 -13.55 20.52
C VAL A 337 2.85 -14.65 19.60
N VAL A 338 1.94 -15.44 19.06
CA VAL A 338 2.17 -16.28 17.87
C VAL A 338 1.19 -15.83 16.79
N LEU A 339 1.69 -15.44 15.61
CA LEU A 339 0.83 -15.24 14.45
C LEU A 339 0.58 -16.60 13.79
N HIS A 340 -0.65 -16.90 13.37
CA HIS A 340 -0.98 -18.17 12.71
C HIS A 340 -1.39 -17.94 11.25
N ALA A 341 -0.49 -18.29 10.33
CA ALA A 341 -0.76 -18.35 8.89
C ALA A 341 -1.44 -19.68 8.54
N LYS A 342 -2.77 -19.71 8.62
CA LYS A 342 -3.60 -20.91 8.35
C LYS A 342 -3.60 -21.32 6.88
N ASP A 343 -4.12 -22.51 6.58
CA ASP A 343 -4.16 -23.05 5.21
C ASP A 343 -5.05 -22.27 4.24
N ASN A 344 -5.96 -21.43 4.76
CA ASN A 344 -6.72 -20.48 3.94
C ASN A 344 -5.86 -19.36 3.32
N ALA A 345 -4.58 -19.26 3.71
CA ALA A 345 -3.59 -18.35 3.14
C ALA A 345 -2.70 -19.04 2.06
N LYS A 346 -2.99 -20.29 1.68
CA LYS A 346 -2.24 -21.00 0.62
C LYS A 346 -2.46 -20.35 -0.75
N THR A 347 -1.38 -20.25 -1.52
CA THR A 347 -1.41 -19.85 -2.93
C THR A 347 -0.31 -20.60 -3.69
N GLU A 348 -0.49 -20.76 -5.00
CA GLU A 348 0.55 -21.29 -5.88
C GLU A 348 1.48 -20.17 -6.36
N VAL A 349 2.77 -20.46 -6.46
CA VAL A 349 3.77 -19.55 -7.02
C VAL A 349 3.50 -19.39 -8.53
N PRO A 350 3.25 -18.18 -9.04
CA PRO A 350 3.06 -17.95 -10.47
C PRO A 350 4.40 -17.95 -11.19
N ALA A 351 4.37 -18.07 -12.53
CA ALA A 351 5.55 -17.83 -13.34
C ALA A 351 6.12 -16.42 -13.10
N GLY A 352 7.45 -16.31 -13.00
CA GLY A 352 8.14 -15.03 -12.77
C GLY A 352 8.23 -14.61 -11.29
N ALA A 353 7.73 -15.43 -10.36
CA ALA A 353 7.89 -15.24 -8.92
C ALA A 353 8.90 -16.25 -8.32
N ASP A 354 9.99 -16.53 -9.05
CA ASP A 354 10.97 -17.58 -8.72
C ASP A 354 11.66 -17.36 -7.37
N PHE A 355 11.60 -16.14 -6.83
CA PHE A 355 12.09 -15.80 -5.49
C PHE A 355 11.26 -16.43 -4.36
N LEU A 356 10.07 -16.97 -4.65
CA LEU A 356 9.21 -17.69 -3.70
C LEU A 356 9.33 -19.22 -3.80
N GLY A 357 9.91 -19.74 -4.89
CA GLY A 357 9.92 -21.17 -5.21
C GLY A 357 9.76 -21.41 -6.71
N SER A 358 9.59 -22.66 -7.12
CA SER A 358 9.28 -23.00 -8.51
C SER A 358 7.83 -22.67 -8.84
N PRO A 359 7.50 -22.29 -10.10
CA PRO A 359 6.10 -22.11 -10.49
C PRO A 359 5.26 -23.36 -10.20
N GLY A 360 4.12 -23.17 -9.53
CA GLY A 360 3.23 -24.24 -9.05
C GLY A 360 3.53 -24.73 -7.63
N ASP A 361 4.65 -24.34 -7.01
CA ASP A 361 4.90 -24.63 -5.59
C ASP A 361 3.83 -23.95 -4.73
N THR A 362 3.41 -24.59 -3.64
CA THR A 362 2.48 -23.99 -2.67
C THR A 362 3.25 -23.20 -1.63
N VAL A 363 2.83 -21.96 -1.38
CA VAL A 363 3.32 -21.12 -0.28
C VAL A 363 2.14 -20.63 0.57
N TRP A 364 2.40 -20.31 1.84
CA TRP A 364 1.45 -19.60 2.70
C TRP A 364 1.77 -18.10 2.63
N LEU A 365 0.84 -17.33 2.08
CA LEU A 365 1.00 -15.90 1.83
C LEU A 365 0.08 -15.11 2.75
N LEU A 366 0.64 -14.37 3.71
CA LEU A 366 -0.09 -13.30 4.39
C LEU A 366 -0.04 -12.07 3.48
N PRO A 367 -1.16 -11.68 2.85
CA PRO A 367 -1.14 -10.75 1.74
C PRO A 367 -0.90 -9.31 2.19
N GLN A 368 -0.32 -8.50 1.30
CA GLN A 368 -0.13 -7.06 1.51
C GLN A 368 -1.46 -6.32 1.71
N ALA A 369 -2.50 -6.70 0.98
CA ALA A 369 -3.85 -6.18 1.19
C ALA A 369 -4.61 -7.08 2.16
N GLN A 370 -5.39 -6.49 3.07
CA GLN A 370 -6.10 -7.24 4.09
C GLN A 370 -7.10 -8.24 3.49
N GLN A 371 -7.08 -9.46 4.00
CA GLN A 371 -8.03 -10.51 3.66
C GLN A 371 -8.72 -11.02 4.93
N ALA A 372 -10.05 -11.14 4.90
CA ALA A 372 -10.80 -11.64 6.04
C ALA A 372 -10.43 -13.10 6.37
N GLY A 373 -10.27 -13.41 7.66
CA GLY A 373 -9.89 -14.73 8.15
C GLY A 373 -8.39 -15.02 8.05
N VAL A 374 -7.57 -14.04 7.67
CA VAL A 374 -6.11 -14.13 7.54
C VAL A 374 -5.49 -13.02 8.37
N VAL A 375 -4.53 -13.37 9.22
CA VAL A 375 -3.76 -12.38 9.97
C VAL A 375 -3.02 -11.45 9.00
N TRP A 376 -3.06 -10.15 9.26
CA TRP A 376 -2.56 -9.11 8.36
C TRP A 376 -1.43 -8.30 9.02
N PRO A 377 -0.18 -8.81 8.94
CA PRO A 377 0.97 -8.18 9.57
C PRO A 377 1.54 -7.01 8.75
N GLY A 378 1.85 -5.92 9.45
CA GLY A 378 2.53 -4.75 8.92
C GLY A 378 3.69 -4.29 9.80
N TRP A 379 4.22 -3.11 9.49
CA TRP A 379 5.16 -2.40 10.33
C TRP A 379 4.77 -0.93 10.50
N ASN A 380 5.10 -0.39 11.68
CA ASN A 380 4.59 0.91 12.12
C ASN A 380 5.66 1.72 12.88
N THR A 381 5.86 2.99 12.53
CA THR A 381 6.72 3.97 13.21
C THR A 381 5.94 5.20 13.72
N GLN A 382 4.62 5.08 13.81
CA GLN A 382 3.67 6.12 14.22
C GLN A 382 3.39 6.17 15.72
N HIS A 383 4.02 5.30 16.52
CA HIS A 383 3.86 5.39 17.98
C HIS A 383 4.25 6.80 18.46
N PRO A 384 3.43 7.49 19.28
CA PRO A 384 3.68 8.89 19.63
C PRO A 384 5.07 9.14 20.20
N SER A 385 5.59 8.22 21.03
CA SER A 385 6.93 8.35 21.60
C SER A 385 8.07 8.21 20.57
N VAL A 386 7.84 7.50 19.46
CA VAL A 386 8.80 7.41 18.35
C VAL A 386 8.78 8.69 17.54
N ILE A 387 7.59 9.19 17.19
CA ILE A 387 7.42 10.45 16.45
C ILE A 387 8.07 11.62 17.19
N SER A 388 7.82 11.75 18.50
CA SER A 388 8.35 12.88 19.29
C SER A 388 9.79 12.67 19.78
N GLY A 389 10.21 11.41 19.95
CA GLY A 389 11.45 11.05 20.64
C GLY A 389 12.62 10.70 19.73
N THR A 390 12.39 10.49 18.43
CA THR A 390 13.43 10.12 17.46
C THR A 390 13.56 11.12 16.32
N ARG A 391 14.66 11.04 15.57
CA ARG A 391 14.92 11.83 14.36
C ARG A 391 15.38 10.90 13.23
N GLY A 392 14.96 11.21 12.02
CA GLY A 392 15.28 10.41 10.83
C GLY A 392 14.49 9.11 10.76
N ALA A 393 14.98 8.17 9.94
CA ALA A 393 14.37 6.86 9.76
C ALA A 393 14.62 5.92 10.94
N VAL A 394 13.69 4.99 11.16
CA VAL A 394 13.93 3.78 11.95
C VAL A 394 14.55 2.75 11.04
N ASN A 395 15.72 2.24 11.42
CA ASN A 395 16.38 1.19 10.68
C ASN A 395 15.84 -0.18 11.13
N TRP A 396 15.22 -0.93 10.21
CA TRP A 396 14.69 -2.27 10.44
C TRP A 396 15.60 -3.30 9.80
N THR A 397 16.14 -4.22 10.60
CA THR A 397 17.11 -5.23 10.17
C THR A 397 16.55 -6.62 10.41
N PHE A 398 16.45 -7.43 9.36
CA PHE A 398 16.18 -8.87 9.45
C PHE A 398 17.50 -9.60 9.74
N LYS A 399 17.60 -10.13 10.96
CA LYS A 399 18.82 -10.72 11.50
C LYS A 399 18.94 -12.20 11.17
N GLY A 400 17.81 -12.88 11.04
CA GLY A 400 17.76 -14.27 10.61
C GLY A 400 16.47 -14.98 11.00
N ILE A 401 16.46 -16.28 10.73
CA ILE A 401 15.30 -17.15 10.81
C ILE A 401 15.69 -18.50 11.41
N THR A 402 14.75 -19.12 12.12
CA THR A 402 14.74 -20.57 12.34
C THR A 402 13.36 -21.07 11.96
N GLY A 403 13.28 -22.13 11.16
CA GLY A 403 12.02 -22.68 10.66
C GLY A 403 12.27 -23.78 9.64
N PRO A 404 11.21 -24.46 9.18
CA PRO A 404 11.31 -25.59 8.25
C PRO A 404 11.71 -25.15 6.83
N GLY A 405 11.17 -24.02 6.34
CA GLY A 405 11.43 -23.51 4.99
C GLY A 405 11.95 -22.08 4.95
N THR A 406 11.77 -21.45 3.80
CA THR A 406 12.10 -20.04 3.54
C THR A 406 10.98 -19.09 3.98
N PHE A 407 11.38 -17.87 4.33
CA PHE A 407 10.56 -16.68 4.53
C PHE A 407 10.96 -15.59 3.52
N VAL A 408 9.96 -14.95 2.92
CA VAL A 408 10.14 -13.76 2.07
C VAL A 408 9.14 -12.68 2.47
N LEU A 409 9.62 -11.45 2.66
CA LEU A 409 8.81 -10.23 2.74
C LEU A 409 9.01 -9.42 1.46
N PHE A 410 7.94 -9.08 0.77
CA PHE A 410 8.00 -8.30 -0.47
C PHE A 410 6.78 -7.40 -0.66
N LEU A 411 6.94 -6.32 -1.43
CA LEU A 411 5.84 -5.45 -1.85
C LEU A 411 5.37 -5.83 -3.24
N THR A 412 4.08 -5.66 -3.49
CA THR A 412 3.49 -5.74 -4.83
C THR A 412 3.10 -4.34 -5.26
N GLY A 413 3.75 -3.81 -6.30
CA GLY A 413 3.37 -2.53 -6.90
C GLY A 413 2.04 -2.60 -7.66
N SER A 414 1.50 -1.47 -8.08
CA SER A 414 0.20 -1.42 -8.80
C SER A 414 0.14 -2.34 -10.03
N PHE A 415 1.27 -2.64 -10.67
CA PHE A 415 1.36 -3.54 -11.82
C PHE A 415 1.86 -4.95 -11.48
N GLY A 416 1.67 -5.39 -10.25
CA GLY A 416 2.02 -6.75 -9.84
C GLY A 416 3.52 -7.02 -9.68
N SER A 417 4.38 -6.05 -10.01
CA SER A 417 5.83 -6.19 -9.83
C SER A 417 6.18 -6.36 -8.35
N SER A 418 6.99 -7.37 -8.04
CA SER A 418 7.42 -7.65 -6.68
C SER A 418 8.74 -6.95 -6.35
N GLU A 419 8.78 -6.21 -5.25
CA GLU A 419 10.00 -5.70 -4.63
C GLU A 419 10.30 -6.52 -3.37
N VAL A 420 11.34 -7.35 -3.43
CA VAL A 420 11.76 -8.16 -2.28
C VAL A 420 12.45 -7.28 -1.24
N LEU A 421 11.86 -7.18 -0.05
CA LEU A 421 12.40 -6.42 1.08
C LEU A 421 13.33 -7.30 1.94
N PHE A 422 12.86 -8.50 2.28
CA PHE A 422 13.66 -9.51 2.97
C PHE A 422 13.47 -10.88 2.34
N ASN A 423 14.54 -11.64 2.20
CA ASN A 423 14.49 -13.03 1.75
C ASN A 423 15.49 -13.87 2.54
N SER A 424 14.98 -14.84 3.31
CA SER A 424 15.81 -15.73 4.13
C SER A 424 16.84 -16.57 3.35
N ALA A 425 16.67 -16.74 2.04
CA ALA A 425 17.63 -17.44 1.19
C ALA A 425 18.86 -16.57 0.83
N ASP A 426 18.73 -15.24 0.97
CA ASP A 426 19.82 -14.30 0.72
C ASP A 426 20.72 -14.13 1.95
N SER A 427 21.87 -13.50 1.75
CA SER A 427 22.83 -13.24 2.83
C SER A 427 22.22 -12.39 3.94
N LEU A 428 22.45 -12.78 5.19
CA LEU A 428 21.99 -12.07 6.39
C LEU A 428 23.15 -11.33 7.08
N PRO A 429 22.88 -10.22 7.81
CA PRO A 429 21.59 -9.59 7.99
C PRO A 429 21.17 -8.71 6.80
N GLN A 430 19.87 -8.49 6.64
CA GLN A 430 19.28 -7.61 5.62
C GLN A 430 18.63 -6.40 6.29
N ARG A 431 18.54 -5.27 5.58
CA ARG A 431 18.23 -3.98 6.20
C ARG A 431 17.37 -3.10 5.31
N LEU A 432 16.38 -2.46 5.92
CA LEU A 432 15.48 -1.48 5.34
C LEU A 432 15.40 -0.23 6.24
N ASP A 433 15.42 0.96 5.65
CA ASP A 433 15.17 2.21 6.38
C ASP A 433 13.69 2.58 6.28
N ILE A 434 13.00 2.58 7.42
CA ILE A 434 11.59 2.95 7.54
C ILE A 434 11.49 4.44 7.86
N PRO A 435 10.88 5.26 7.00
CA PRO A 435 10.66 6.66 7.32
C PRO A 435 9.91 6.85 8.63
N ALA A 436 10.09 8.03 9.25
CA ALA A 436 9.32 8.39 10.44
C ALA A 436 7.84 8.51 10.09
N ASN A 437 6.96 8.14 11.04
CA ASN A 437 5.51 8.23 10.90
C ASN A 437 4.93 7.39 9.72
N THR A 438 5.54 6.23 9.47
CA THR A 438 5.12 5.27 8.45
C THR A 438 4.25 4.17 9.05
N HIS A 439 3.21 3.79 8.32
CA HIS A 439 2.44 2.55 8.49
C HIS A 439 2.43 1.89 7.12
N ALA A 440 2.89 0.64 7.03
CA ALA A 440 2.88 -0.08 5.77
C ALA A 440 2.71 -1.59 5.96
N HIS A 441 2.25 -2.23 4.90
CA HIS A 441 2.05 -3.67 4.78
C HIS A 441 2.81 -4.20 3.57
N GLY A 442 3.15 -5.48 3.63
CA GLY A 442 3.76 -6.22 2.54
C GLY A 442 3.27 -7.66 2.56
N ASN A 443 3.66 -8.43 1.56
CA ASN A 443 3.36 -9.85 1.47
C ASN A 443 4.40 -10.66 2.26
N TRP A 444 3.94 -11.50 3.18
CA TRP A 444 4.80 -12.41 3.96
C TRP A 444 4.56 -13.83 3.48
N ALA A 445 5.53 -14.41 2.78
CA ALA A 445 5.44 -15.75 2.22
C ALA A 445 6.30 -16.75 3.00
N PHE A 446 5.74 -17.94 3.24
CA PHE A 446 6.40 -19.08 3.87
C PHE A 446 6.25 -20.31 2.98
N SER A 447 7.36 -21.04 2.74
CA SER A 447 7.35 -22.17 1.81
C SER A 447 6.98 -23.53 2.42
N GLU A 448 7.02 -23.69 3.74
CA GLU A 448 6.72 -24.95 4.42
C GLU A 448 5.87 -24.74 5.67
N PRO A 449 5.03 -25.71 6.08
CA PRO A 449 4.31 -25.63 7.34
C PRO A 449 5.24 -25.91 8.54
N GLY A 450 5.10 -25.12 9.61
CA GLY A 450 5.80 -25.31 10.89
C GLY A 450 5.96 -24.02 11.67
N ILE A 451 6.75 -24.05 12.75
CA ILE A 451 7.05 -22.87 13.57
C ILE A 451 8.26 -22.12 13.02
N TYR A 452 8.04 -20.86 12.66
CA TYR A 452 9.05 -19.91 12.24
C TYR A 452 9.36 -18.93 13.37
N ARG A 453 10.65 -18.64 13.57
CA ARG A 453 11.18 -17.65 14.50
C ARG A 453 11.98 -16.62 13.71
N LEU A 454 11.41 -15.44 13.49
CA LEU A 454 11.98 -14.36 12.71
C LEU A 454 12.66 -13.35 13.65
N ALA A 455 13.99 -13.24 13.60
CA ALA A 455 14.75 -12.30 14.41
C ALA A 455 14.84 -10.95 13.70
N PHE A 456 14.28 -9.91 14.34
CA PHE A 456 14.30 -8.54 13.86
C PHE A 456 14.97 -7.61 14.86
N GLU A 457 15.79 -6.69 14.35
CA GLU A 457 16.37 -5.58 15.09
C GLU A 457 15.79 -4.28 14.55
N MET A 458 15.40 -3.37 15.44
CA MET A 458 15.07 -1.99 15.08
C MET A 458 16.05 -1.06 15.79
N SER A 459 16.56 -0.05 15.08
CA SER A 459 17.38 1.00 15.67
C SER A 459 16.95 2.38 15.21
N ALA A 460 17.05 3.37 16.10
CA ALA A 460 16.71 4.75 15.82
C ALA A 460 17.74 5.69 16.48
N THR A 461 17.72 6.96 16.06
CA THR A 461 18.48 8.02 16.75
C THR A 461 17.50 8.90 17.51
N THR A 462 17.69 9.05 18.81
CA THR A 462 16.85 9.96 19.62
C THR A 462 17.03 11.41 19.19
N THR A 463 16.10 12.28 19.56
CA THR A 463 16.23 13.73 19.33
C THR A 463 17.48 14.33 20.00
N ALA A 464 17.91 13.75 21.12
CA ALA A 464 19.17 14.06 21.80
C ALA A 464 20.43 13.53 21.07
N GLY A 465 20.26 12.74 20.01
CA GLY A 465 21.32 12.23 19.16
C GLY A 465 21.92 10.88 19.57
N LYS A 466 21.34 10.19 20.56
CA LYS A 466 21.78 8.85 21.00
C LYS A 466 21.21 7.78 20.06
N LYS A 467 22.03 6.80 19.69
CA LYS A 467 21.54 5.60 18.99
C LYS A 467 20.92 4.64 20.01
N VAL A 468 19.69 4.21 19.75
CA VAL A 468 18.94 3.24 20.55
C VAL A 468 18.55 2.06 19.66
N THR A 469 18.48 0.86 20.23
CA THR A 469 18.20 -0.37 19.46
C THR A 469 17.55 -1.41 20.33
N ASP A 470 16.76 -2.28 19.71
CA ASP A 470 16.21 -3.48 20.33
C ASP A 470 16.18 -4.62 19.32
N THR A 471 16.30 -5.86 19.80
CA THR A 471 16.18 -7.08 19.00
C THR A 471 15.14 -8.00 19.62
N LYS A 472 14.20 -8.46 18.80
CA LYS A 472 13.11 -9.36 19.21
C LYS A 472 12.87 -10.42 18.14
N THR A 473 12.22 -11.50 18.57
CA THR A 473 11.83 -12.61 17.70
C THR A 473 10.33 -12.64 17.56
N LEU A 474 9.83 -12.49 16.33
CA LEU A 474 8.43 -12.74 15.98
C LEU A 474 8.25 -14.24 15.71
N VAL A 475 7.23 -14.84 16.29
CA VAL A 475 6.89 -16.25 16.06
C VAL A 475 5.69 -16.34 15.13
N VAL A 476 5.83 -17.16 14.08
CA VAL A 476 4.76 -17.45 13.11
C VAL A 476 4.57 -18.96 13.04
N ALA A 477 3.37 -19.44 13.33
CA ALA A 477 2.94 -20.80 13.03
C ALA A 477 2.36 -20.84 11.63
N VAL A 478 2.84 -21.74 10.77
CA VAL A 478 2.43 -21.84 9.37
C VAL A 478 1.75 -23.17 9.12
N GLY A 479 0.56 -23.11 8.54
CA GLY A 479 -0.29 -24.23 8.20
C GLY A 479 -1.18 -24.74 9.33
N ASP A 480 -2.29 -25.37 8.95
CA ASP A 480 -3.27 -25.92 9.90
C ASP A 480 -2.75 -27.18 10.61
N SER A 481 -1.72 -27.82 10.06
CA SER A 481 -1.02 -28.96 10.67
C SER A 481 -0.05 -28.56 11.79
N THR A 482 0.20 -27.25 11.97
CA THR A 482 1.12 -26.73 12.99
C THR A 482 0.32 -26.28 14.21
N ASP A 483 0.61 -26.83 15.39
CA ASP A 483 0.03 -26.34 16.65
C ASP A 483 0.69 -25.01 17.05
N PRO A 484 -0.04 -23.87 16.98
CA PRO A 484 0.54 -22.56 17.29
C PRO A 484 0.97 -22.42 18.75
N ASN A 485 0.43 -23.24 19.66
CA ASN A 485 0.81 -23.20 21.08
C ASN A 485 2.25 -23.65 21.32
N THR A 486 2.82 -24.43 20.39
CA THR A 486 4.24 -24.83 20.44
C THR A 486 5.20 -23.69 20.11
N GLY A 487 4.69 -22.57 19.58
CA GLY A 487 5.47 -21.36 19.32
C GLY A 487 5.94 -20.64 20.58
N PHE A 488 5.19 -20.77 21.69
CA PHE A 488 5.52 -20.15 22.97
C PHE A 488 6.64 -20.93 23.69
N GLY A 489 7.69 -20.25 24.15
CA GLY A 489 8.81 -20.90 24.87
C GLY A 489 10.17 -20.27 24.57
N PRO A 490 11.29 -20.87 25.03
CA PRO A 490 12.62 -20.31 24.85
C PRO A 490 12.92 -20.08 23.36
N GLY A 491 13.31 -18.84 23.03
CA GLY A 491 13.41 -18.34 21.66
C GLY A 491 12.22 -17.47 21.20
N SER A 492 11.17 -17.27 22.01
CA SER A 492 10.21 -16.19 21.82
C SER A 492 10.65 -14.96 22.64
N GLY A 493 10.97 -13.87 21.94
CA GLY A 493 11.01 -12.52 22.52
C GLY A 493 12.25 -12.05 23.30
N ASN A 494 13.39 -12.76 23.32
CA ASN A 494 14.65 -12.17 23.79
C ASN A 494 15.81 -12.62 22.90
N GLY A 495 16.25 -11.76 21.97
CA GLY A 495 17.48 -11.96 21.21
C GLY A 495 18.67 -11.40 22.00
N GLY A 496 19.27 -12.21 22.86
CA GLY A 496 20.46 -11.83 23.63
C GLY A 496 21.37 -13.04 23.90
N ASP A 497 22.53 -13.02 23.23
CA ASP A 497 23.82 -13.66 23.54
C ASP A 497 23.88 -15.19 23.76
N ASP A 498 24.01 -15.95 22.67
CA ASP A 498 24.70 -17.25 22.71
C ASP A 498 26.23 -17.02 22.67
N SER A 499 26.79 -16.72 23.85
CA SER A 499 28.21 -16.90 24.13
C SER A 499 28.49 -18.36 24.46
N GLY A 500 28.50 -19.22 23.43
CA GLY A 500 28.98 -20.60 23.54
C GLY A 500 30.51 -20.64 23.53
N GLY A 501 31.12 -20.80 24.71
CA GLY A 501 32.57 -20.88 24.88
C GLY A 501 33.23 -22.06 24.15
N GLY A 502 34.09 -21.74 23.17
CA GLY A 502 35.02 -22.66 22.54
C GLY A 502 36.37 -21.98 22.36
N SER A 503 37.34 -22.36 23.19
CA SER A 503 38.72 -21.89 23.14
C SER A 503 39.39 -22.28 21.82
N GLY A 504 39.89 -21.30 21.06
CA GLY A 504 40.68 -21.50 19.86
C GLY A 504 41.42 -20.23 19.47
N ASN A 505 42.70 -20.13 19.83
CA ASN A 505 43.60 -19.03 19.46
C ASN A 505 43.66 -18.83 17.93
N GLY A 506 43.15 -17.71 17.44
CA GLY A 506 43.30 -17.25 16.06
C GLY A 506 43.23 -15.72 16.00
N LYS A 507 44.28 -15.08 15.49
CA LYS A 507 44.50 -13.63 15.43
C LYS A 507 43.28 -12.82 14.94
N LEU A 508 43.03 -11.70 15.63
CA LEU A 508 42.24 -10.56 15.17
C LEU A 508 42.72 -10.05 13.80
N PRO A 509 41.79 -9.59 12.94
CA PRO A 509 41.97 -8.38 12.17
C PRO A 509 40.96 -7.30 12.58
N GLN A 510 41.49 -6.15 12.96
CA GLN A 510 40.78 -4.88 13.07
C GLN A 510 40.52 -4.28 11.67
N THR A 511 39.33 -3.69 11.54
CA THR A 511 38.91 -2.56 10.69
C THR A 511 39.20 -2.54 9.19
N GLY A 512 38.09 -2.31 8.45
CA GLY A 512 38.04 -1.22 7.47
C GLY A 512 38.19 -1.62 6.02
N SER A 513 37.07 -1.66 5.28
CA SER A 513 36.99 -1.20 3.89
C SER A 513 35.54 -0.91 3.54
N SER A 514 35.22 0.37 3.53
CA SER A 514 34.00 0.95 2.98
C SER A 514 33.91 0.64 1.49
N ILE A 515 32.92 -0.13 1.06
CA ILE A 515 32.50 -0.15 -0.34
C ILE A 515 31.47 0.97 -0.50
N ARG A 516 31.90 2.05 -1.16
CA ARG A 516 30.99 3.06 -1.69
C ARG A 516 30.32 2.46 -2.93
N LEU A 517 29.01 2.25 -2.88
CA LEU A 517 28.20 2.07 -4.08
C LEU A 517 27.76 3.46 -4.59
N PRO A 518 27.74 3.67 -5.92
CA PRO A 518 27.42 4.97 -6.50
C PRO A 518 25.95 5.32 -6.28
N ALA A 519 25.73 6.54 -5.80
CA ALA A 519 24.43 7.18 -5.75
C ALA A 519 23.86 7.34 -7.17
N PHE A 520 22.69 6.74 -7.40
CA PHE A 520 21.73 7.20 -8.41
C PHE A 520 20.37 7.28 -7.74
N GLY A 521 19.72 8.44 -7.88
CA GLY A 521 18.32 8.63 -7.51
C GLY A 521 18.06 9.59 -6.36
N LEU A 522 18.44 10.87 -6.52
CA LEU A 522 17.82 11.96 -5.79
C LEU A 522 16.32 12.01 -6.12
N GLY A 523 15.46 11.79 -5.12
CA GLY A 523 14.04 12.12 -5.15
C GLY A 523 13.74 13.04 -3.96
N LEU A 524 13.49 14.31 -4.26
CA LEU A 524 13.30 15.43 -3.33
C LEU A 524 12.32 15.14 -2.18
N VAL A 525 12.82 15.21 -0.95
CA VAL A 525 12.04 15.41 0.28
C VAL A 525 11.75 16.91 0.41
N VAL A 526 10.50 17.33 0.25
CA VAL A 526 10.07 18.67 0.66
C VAL A 526 9.60 18.60 2.11
N VAL A 527 10.39 19.21 2.99
CA VAL A 527 10.07 19.43 4.39
C VAL A 527 9.03 20.55 4.48
N GLY A 528 7.82 20.21 4.94
CA GLY A 528 6.84 21.18 5.44
C GLY A 528 7.20 21.58 6.87
N GLY A 529 7.84 22.74 7.06
CA GLY A 529 8.10 23.25 8.40
C GLY A 529 8.95 24.51 8.44
N THR A 530 8.38 25.68 8.10
CA THR A 530 8.73 26.98 8.70
C THR A 530 7.75 28.07 8.23
N VAL A 531 6.72 28.36 9.04
CA VAL A 531 6.09 29.69 9.07
C VAL A 531 5.91 30.06 10.53
N LEU A 532 6.95 30.65 11.13
CA LEU A 532 6.86 31.51 12.32
C LEU A 532 8.26 32.01 12.70
N ALA A 533 8.72 33.07 12.02
CA ALA A 533 9.55 34.10 12.65
C ALA A 533 9.77 35.29 11.68
N MET A 534 9.41 36.49 12.17
CA MET A 534 9.93 37.80 11.77
C MET A 534 9.24 38.58 10.62
N LEU A 535 7.92 38.73 10.71
CA LEU A 535 7.35 40.08 10.55
C LEU A 535 7.70 40.92 11.79
N ARG A 536 8.92 41.43 11.86
CA ARG A 536 9.31 42.41 12.89
C ARG A 536 10.42 43.36 12.46
N ILE A 537 10.31 43.96 11.27
CA ILE A 537 11.02 45.21 10.95
C ILE A 537 10.11 46.09 10.09
N ARG A 538 9.29 46.91 10.76
CA ARG A 538 8.86 48.26 10.34
C ARG A 538 7.73 48.72 11.25
N ARG A 539 8.12 49.31 12.39
CA ARG A 539 7.39 50.35 13.14
C ARG A 539 8.11 50.53 14.47
N ARG A 540 9.06 51.46 14.50
CA ARG A 540 9.48 52.25 15.67
C ARG A 540 10.59 53.20 15.22
N ASP A 541 10.17 54.25 14.54
CA ASP A 541 10.78 55.57 14.67
C ASP A 541 9.61 56.53 14.75
N GLN A 542 9.59 57.34 15.82
CA GLN A 542 8.71 58.48 16.17
C GLN A 542 8.17 58.34 17.61
N HIS A 543 8.82 59.10 18.49
CA HIS A 543 8.55 59.53 19.89
C HIS A 543 9.81 59.33 20.74
N GLN A 544 10.87 60.13 20.54
CA GLN A 544 11.14 61.47 21.10
C GLN A 544 11.37 61.53 22.62
N LEU A 545 12.57 62.02 22.96
CA LEU A 545 12.93 62.98 24.02
C LEU A 545 12.70 62.56 25.49
N GLY A 546 13.81 62.54 26.25
CA GLY A 546 13.83 62.46 27.71
C GLY A 546 15.05 61.75 28.22
#